data_AF-A0A3A0FQN9-F1
#
_entry.id   AF-A0A3A0FQN9-F1
#
_cell.length_a   1.000
_cell.length_b   1.000
_cell.length_c   1.000
_cell.angle_alpha   90.00
_cell.angle_beta   90.00
_cell.angle_gamma   90.00
#
_symmetry.space_group_name_H-M   'P 1'
#
loop_
_entity.id
_entity.type
_entity.pdbx_description
1 polymer ?
#
loop_
_entity_poly.entity_id
_entity_poly.type
_entity_poly.pdbx_seq_one_letter_code
_entity_poly.pdbx_strand_id
1 'polypeptide(L)'
;MYGVGLALAVVIGVSLGFFGGGGSILTVPLLVYVFALPAKQAIASSLLVVAAASASGAIQHWRLGNVRLPTAALFGSAGIAGAYVGGRAAAFVDGALLLLLFAMMMLLTAAAMWRGRRAATATATGGRASLRLAVQGAAVGLFTGLVGAGGGFLIVPALALWAGLPMPAAVGTSLVVIVANALAGYAGYAAHVSIDLRLVATIAVTAIAGSFAGARLAQRVDPASLRKAFAGFVLAMAAFVLVRETPTWIDAARTALPRSGGQLAFVLLVLAAGVAAGRASRGGAAEPFAETPYEQGAGI
;
A
#
# COMPACT_ATOMS: atom_id res chain seq x y z
N MET A 1 2.15 6.54 28.40
CA MET A 1 1.55 6.14 27.10
C MET A 1 1.97 7.06 25.96
N TYR A 2 1.87 8.39 26.10
CA TYR A 2 2.28 9.35 25.04
C TYR A 2 3.74 9.19 24.55
N GLY A 3 4.70 8.93 25.44
CA GLY A 3 6.12 8.77 25.05
C GLY A 3 6.38 7.57 24.10
N VAL A 4 5.72 6.43 24.37
CA VAL A 4 5.83 5.23 23.51
C VAL A 4 5.14 5.47 22.16
N GLY A 5 3.98 6.14 22.17
CA GLY A 5 3.27 6.52 20.96
C GLY A 5 4.09 7.46 20.06
N LEU A 6 4.80 8.42 20.64
CA LEU A 6 5.69 9.33 19.91
C LEU A 6 6.92 8.61 19.34
N ALA A 7 7.56 7.75 20.12
CA ALA A 7 8.69 6.95 19.63
C ALA A 7 8.27 6.07 18.43
N LEU A 8 7.11 5.43 18.51
CA LEU A 8 6.56 4.66 17.40
C LEU A 8 6.15 5.55 16.22
N ALA A 9 5.63 6.76 16.46
CA ALA A 9 5.35 7.72 15.39
C ALA A 9 6.63 8.16 14.64
N VAL A 10 7.79 8.24 15.33
CA VAL A 10 9.08 8.44 14.68
C VAL A 10 9.44 7.23 13.82
N VAL A 11 9.28 6.00 14.33
CA VAL A 11 9.52 4.77 13.55
C VAL A 11 8.62 4.71 12.32
N ILE A 12 7.35 5.11 12.45
CA ILE A 12 6.41 5.27 11.33
C ILE A 12 6.96 6.27 10.33
N GLY A 13 7.36 7.46 10.79
CA GLY A 13 7.89 8.51 9.95
C GLY A 13 9.12 8.05 9.18
N VAL A 14 10.10 7.46 9.87
CA VAL A 14 11.31 6.90 9.25
C VAL A 14 10.93 5.82 8.24
N SER A 15 10.03 4.91 8.59
CA SER A 15 9.55 3.87 7.65
C SER A 15 8.82 4.48 6.45
N LEU A 16 8.05 5.55 6.64
CA LEU A 16 7.31 6.24 5.59
C LEU A 16 8.25 6.94 4.63
N GLY A 17 9.23 7.68 5.16
CA GLY A 17 10.26 8.34 4.36
C GLY A 17 11.18 7.35 3.66
N PHE A 18 11.50 6.23 4.32
CA PHE A 18 12.42 5.24 3.76
C PHE A 18 11.77 4.43 2.63
N PHE A 19 10.51 4.04 2.79
CA PHE A 19 9.81 3.18 1.84
C PHE A 19 8.81 3.90 0.92
N GLY A 20 8.59 5.21 1.09
CA GLY A 20 7.62 6.01 0.33
C GLY A 20 6.15 5.70 0.61
N GLY A 21 5.86 4.85 1.59
CA GLY A 21 4.52 4.31 1.81
C GLY A 21 4.46 3.16 2.82
N GLY A 22 5.60 2.57 3.20
CA GLY A 22 5.64 1.51 4.22
C GLY A 22 5.25 1.95 5.63
N GLY A 23 5.50 3.20 6.00
CA GLY A 23 5.09 3.72 7.31
C GLY A 23 3.57 3.73 7.53
N SER A 24 2.76 3.81 6.47
CA SER A 24 1.30 3.82 6.59
C SER A 24 0.73 2.47 7.06
N ILE A 25 1.49 1.40 6.87
CA ILE A 25 1.18 0.06 7.38
C ILE A 25 1.15 0.05 8.92
N LEU A 26 2.03 0.83 9.55
CA LEU A 26 2.17 0.87 11.00
C LEU A 26 1.17 1.83 11.66
N THR A 27 0.62 2.79 10.92
CA THR A 27 -0.24 3.84 11.49
C THR A 27 -1.54 3.28 12.05
N VAL A 28 -2.20 2.34 11.33
CA VAL A 28 -3.45 1.71 11.82
C VAL A 28 -3.18 0.87 13.08
N PRO A 29 -2.24 -0.10 13.09
CA PRO A 29 -1.89 -0.85 14.30
C PRO A 29 -1.45 0.04 15.47
N LEU A 30 -0.69 1.12 15.23
CA LEU A 30 -0.29 2.04 16.29
C LEU A 30 -1.51 2.66 16.96
N LEU A 31 -2.45 3.17 16.17
CA LEU A 31 -3.65 3.84 16.66
C LEU A 31 -4.59 2.86 17.38
N VAL A 32 -4.77 1.65 16.87
CA VAL A 32 -5.61 0.63 17.51
C VAL A 32 -4.96 0.09 18.79
N TYR A 33 -3.67 -0.24 18.75
CA TYR A 33 -3.04 -1.03 19.82
C TYR A 33 -2.37 -0.22 20.90
N VAL A 34 -1.86 0.98 20.58
CA VAL A 34 -1.15 1.83 21.54
C VAL A 34 -2.06 2.94 22.06
N PHE A 35 -2.86 3.54 21.18
CA PHE A 35 -3.83 4.56 21.55
C PHE A 35 -5.22 4.00 21.86
N ALA A 36 -5.39 2.67 21.78
CA ALA A 36 -6.63 1.96 22.11
C ALA A 36 -7.87 2.50 21.36
N LEU A 37 -7.68 3.04 20.15
CA LEU A 37 -8.78 3.60 19.38
C LEU A 37 -9.63 2.49 18.74
N PRO A 38 -10.96 2.69 18.65
CA PRO A 38 -11.83 1.84 17.85
C PRO A 38 -11.33 1.75 16.40
N ALA A 39 -11.42 0.57 15.78
CA ALA A 39 -10.86 0.33 14.44
C ALA A 39 -11.27 1.39 13.41
N LYS A 40 -12.56 1.77 13.35
CA LYS A 40 -13.05 2.79 12.40
C LYS A 40 -12.43 4.18 12.66
N GLN A 41 -12.27 4.57 13.93
CA GLN A 41 -11.60 5.81 14.32
C GLN A 41 -10.11 5.79 13.99
N ALA A 42 -9.43 4.68 14.28
CA ALA A 42 -8.02 4.50 13.96
C ALA A 42 -7.76 4.58 12.45
N ILE A 43 -8.62 3.97 11.64
CA ILE A 43 -8.53 3.94 10.18
C ILE A 43 -8.79 5.34 9.58
N ALA A 44 -9.79 6.07 10.08
CA ALA A 44 -10.03 7.44 9.61
C ALA A 44 -8.90 8.39 10.03
N SER A 45 -8.38 8.23 11.25
CA SER A 45 -7.26 9.02 11.78
C SER A 45 -5.95 8.73 11.04
N SER A 46 -5.67 7.46 10.70
CA SER A 46 -4.47 7.09 9.95
C SER A 46 -4.46 7.67 8.55
N LEU A 47 -5.61 7.76 7.88
CA LEU A 47 -5.71 8.38 6.56
C LEU A 47 -5.23 9.84 6.58
N LEU A 48 -5.58 10.61 7.61
CA LEU A 48 -5.08 12.00 7.76
C LEU A 48 -3.59 12.05 8.07
N VAL A 49 -3.12 11.23 9.03
CA VAL A 49 -1.70 11.18 9.40
C VAL A 49 -0.85 10.84 8.18
N VAL A 50 -1.27 9.83 7.41
CA VAL A 50 -0.56 9.36 6.23
C VAL A 50 -0.63 10.40 5.11
N ALA A 51 -1.79 11.05 4.88
CA ALA A 51 -1.88 12.12 3.90
C ALA A 51 -0.88 13.25 4.21
N ALA A 52 -0.79 13.69 5.47
CA ALA A 52 0.13 14.75 5.88
C ALA A 52 1.60 14.34 5.71
N ALA A 53 1.97 13.15 6.16
CA ALA A 53 3.34 12.66 6.09
C ALA A 53 3.77 12.25 4.66
N SER A 54 2.84 11.78 3.83
CA SER A 54 3.09 11.51 2.42
C SER A 54 3.18 12.79 1.59
N ALA A 55 2.47 13.87 1.97
CA ALA A 55 2.62 15.17 1.32
C ALA A 55 4.03 15.72 1.52
N SER A 56 4.59 15.62 2.73
CA SER A 56 5.97 16.05 2.99
C SER A 56 6.99 15.23 2.18
N GLY A 57 6.83 13.90 2.13
CA GLY A 57 7.66 13.03 1.31
C GLY A 57 7.51 13.29 -0.20
N ALA A 58 6.29 13.55 -0.68
CA ALA A 58 6.01 13.85 -2.09
C ALA A 58 6.76 15.12 -2.53
N ILE A 59 6.76 16.17 -1.71
CA ILE A 59 7.51 17.41 -1.98
C ILE A 59 9.00 17.12 -2.14
N GLN A 60 9.58 16.25 -1.30
CA GLN A 60 10.99 15.88 -1.41
C GLN A 60 11.28 15.10 -2.69
N HIS A 61 10.48 14.08 -3.00
CA HIS A 61 10.66 13.28 -4.21
C HIS A 61 10.40 14.08 -5.50
N TRP A 62 9.52 15.08 -5.43
CA TRP A 62 9.31 16.03 -6.52
C TRP A 62 10.59 16.81 -6.82
N ARG A 63 11.23 17.35 -5.78
CA ARG A 63 12.51 18.09 -5.91
C ARG A 63 13.63 17.21 -6.47
N LEU A 64 13.56 15.90 -6.27
CA LEU A 64 14.52 14.92 -6.76
C LEU A 64 14.21 14.40 -8.18
N GLY A 65 13.14 14.88 -8.84
CA GLY A 65 12.77 14.42 -10.19
C GLY A 65 12.20 13.00 -10.25
N ASN A 66 11.82 12.43 -9.09
CA ASN A 66 11.33 11.05 -8.99
C ASN A 66 9.80 10.93 -9.21
N VAL A 67 9.08 12.03 -9.43
CA VAL A 67 7.61 12.00 -9.57
C VAL A 67 7.22 11.93 -11.04
N ARG A 68 6.49 10.88 -11.44
CA ARG A 68 5.94 10.72 -12.78
C ARG A 68 4.48 11.15 -12.82
N LEU A 69 4.27 12.45 -13.08
CA LEU A 69 2.95 13.09 -13.09
C LEU A 69 1.89 12.41 -13.97
N PRO A 70 2.17 11.98 -15.22
CA PRO A 70 1.15 11.33 -16.05
C PRO A 70 0.63 10.03 -15.43
N THR A 71 1.53 9.23 -14.89
CA THR A 71 1.20 7.98 -14.20
C THR A 71 0.45 8.27 -12.90
N ALA A 72 0.89 9.27 -12.11
CA ALA A 72 0.20 9.70 -10.89
C ALA A 72 -1.21 10.22 -11.18
N ALA A 73 -1.40 11.01 -12.24
CA ALA A 73 -2.70 11.56 -12.60
C ALA A 73 -3.68 10.47 -13.04
N LEU A 74 -3.25 9.54 -13.90
CA LEU A 74 -4.12 8.46 -14.38
C LEU A 74 -4.45 7.44 -13.28
N PHE A 75 -3.43 6.98 -12.55
CA PHE A 75 -3.62 6.03 -11.46
C PHE A 75 -4.34 6.67 -10.26
N GLY A 76 -3.99 7.90 -9.92
CA GLY A 76 -4.53 8.65 -8.80
C GLY A 76 -5.98 9.10 -9.01
N SER A 77 -6.35 9.58 -10.20
CA SER A 77 -7.75 9.96 -10.47
C SER A 77 -8.70 8.76 -10.35
N ALA A 78 -8.33 7.61 -10.92
CA ALA A 78 -9.08 6.37 -10.73
C ALA A 78 -9.06 5.91 -9.26
N GLY A 79 -7.92 6.06 -8.60
CA GLY A 79 -7.73 5.75 -7.18
C GLY A 79 -8.60 6.59 -6.24
N ILE A 80 -8.82 7.88 -6.51
CA ILE A 80 -9.69 8.76 -5.73
C ILE A 80 -11.11 8.21 -5.70
N ALA A 81 -11.66 7.85 -6.86
CA ALA A 81 -13.00 7.29 -6.96
C ALA A 81 -13.10 5.98 -6.17
N GLY A 82 -12.12 5.09 -6.34
CA GLY A 82 -12.04 3.85 -5.56
C GLY A 82 -11.97 4.12 -4.06
N ALA A 83 -11.07 4.99 -3.62
CA ALA A 83 -10.83 5.26 -2.20
C ALA A 83 -12.03 5.88 -1.51
N TYR A 84 -12.73 6.81 -2.16
CA TYR A 84 -13.95 7.37 -1.62
C TYR A 84 -15.05 6.31 -1.47
N VAL A 85 -15.29 5.49 -2.50
CA VAL A 85 -16.26 4.38 -2.45
C VAL A 85 -15.87 3.38 -1.36
N GLY A 86 -14.58 3.06 -1.24
CA GLY A 86 -14.05 2.15 -0.24
C GLY A 86 -14.25 2.66 1.18
N GLY A 87 -13.97 3.95 1.43
CA GLY A 87 -14.20 4.60 2.72
C GLY A 87 -15.68 4.60 3.10
N ARG A 88 -16.59 4.85 2.15
CA ARG A 88 -18.05 4.71 2.41
C ARG A 88 -18.45 3.27 2.67
N ALA A 89 -17.94 2.32 1.88
CA ALA A 89 -18.23 0.90 2.04
C ALA A 89 -17.78 0.37 3.40
N ALA A 90 -16.68 0.91 3.94
CA ALA A 90 -16.14 0.50 5.24
C ALA A 90 -17.06 0.80 6.43
N ALA A 91 -18.05 1.69 6.28
CA ALA A 91 -19.08 1.88 7.29
C ALA A 91 -19.90 0.60 7.52
N PHE A 92 -20.09 -0.21 6.48
CA PHE A 92 -20.88 -1.45 6.48
C PHE A 92 -20.08 -2.70 6.79
N VAL A 93 -18.77 -2.56 7.02
CA VAL A 93 -17.88 -3.69 7.26
C VAL A 93 -17.40 -3.66 8.70
N ASP A 94 -17.41 -4.84 9.34
CA ASP A 94 -16.94 -5.01 10.70
C ASP A 94 -15.44 -4.77 10.83
N GLY A 95 -15.03 -4.19 11.96
CA GLY A 95 -13.62 -3.83 12.21
C GLY A 95 -12.67 -5.03 12.14
N ALA A 96 -13.10 -6.20 12.61
CA ALA A 96 -12.33 -7.43 12.51
C ALA A 96 -12.11 -7.85 11.04
N LEU A 97 -13.11 -7.69 10.17
CA LEU A 97 -12.98 -8.00 8.75
C LEU A 97 -12.07 -6.99 8.04
N LEU A 98 -12.10 -5.72 8.43
CA LEU A 98 -11.15 -4.70 7.95
C LEU A 98 -9.70 -5.07 8.30
N LEU A 99 -9.44 -5.51 9.53
CA LEU A 99 -8.11 -5.93 9.97
C LEU A 99 -7.66 -7.24 9.29
N LEU A 100 -8.58 -8.17 9.04
CA LEU A 100 -8.27 -9.38 8.28
C LEU A 100 -7.93 -9.04 6.82
N LEU A 101 -8.74 -8.19 6.17
CA LEU A 101 -8.48 -7.70 4.81
C LEU A 101 -7.13 -6.99 4.74
N PHE A 102 -6.81 -6.18 5.75
CA PHE A 102 -5.50 -5.53 5.88
C PHE A 102 -4.35 -6.54 5.91
N ALA A 103 -4.43 -7.54 6.79
CA ALA A 103 -3.39 -8.56 6.94
C ALA A 103 -3.21 -9.38 5.66
N MET A 104 -4.31 -9.82 5.05
CA MET A 104 -4.29 -10.53 3.76
C MET A 104 -3.62 -9.71 2.66
N MET A 105 -3.93 -8.41 2.61
CA MET A 105 -3.37 -7.52 1.62
C MET A 105 -1.86 -7.30 1.82
N MET A 106 -1.41 -7.21 3.07
CA MET A 106 0.03 -7.15 3.39
C MET A 106 0.75 -8.42 2.92
N LEU A 107 0.20 -9.61 3.18
CA LEU A 107 0.78 -10.88 2.71
C LEU A 107 0.89 -10.93 1.18
N LEU A 108 -0.17 -10.54 0.47
CA LEU A 108 -0.18 -10.50 -0.99
C LEU A 108 0.90 -9.55 -1.53
N THR A 109 1.03 -8.38 -0.91
CA THR A 109 2.02 -7.37 -1.26
C THR A 109 3.45 -7.88 -1.05
N ALA A 110 3.73 -8.42 0.14
CA ALA A 110 5.03 -9.00 0.48
C ALA A 110 5.40 -10.13 -0.50
N ALA A 111 4.47 -11.05 -0.75
CA ALA A 111 4.67 -12.14 -1.70
C ALA A 111 4.91 -11.64 -3.14
N ALA A 112 4.17 -10.62 -3.59
CA ALA A 112 4.36 -10.01 -4.91
C ALA A 112 5.75 -9.38 -5.07
N MET A 113 6.23 -8.71 -4.03
CA MET A 113 7.55 -8.08 -4.07
C MET A 113 8.70 -9.07 -3.94
N TRP A 114 8.53 -10.12 -3.12
CA TRP A 114 9.49 -11.21 -2.94
C TRP A 114 9.70 -12.03 -4.21
N ARG A 115 8.62 -12.25 -4.99
CA ARG A 115 8.66 -13.01 -6.25
C ARG A 115 9.43 -12.34 -7.38
N GLY A 116 10.08 -11.20 -7.15
CA GLY A 116 11.17 -10.77 -8.01
C GLY A 116 10.83 -10.69 -9.50
N ARG A 117 9.68 -10.15 -9.91
CA ARG A 117 9.46 -9.91 -11.35
C ARG A 117 10.49 -8.87 -11.82
N ARG A 118 11.31 -9.26 -12.82
CA ARG A 118 12.19 -8.36 -13.58
C ARG A 118 11.32 -7.18 -13.99
N ALA A 119 11.76 -5.95 -13.72
CA ALA A 119 11.05 -4.75 -14.12
C ALA A 119 10.72 -4.90 -15.60
N ALA A 120 9.45 -5.09 -15.93
CA ALA A 120 9.03 -5.09 -17.32
C ALA A 120 9.33 -3.69 -17.82
N THR A 121 10.23 -3.57 -18.79
CA THR A 121 10.53 -2.32 -19.47
C THR A 121 9.22 -1.79 -20.01
N ALA A 122 8.63 -0.81 -19.33
CA ALA A 122 7.31 -0.31 -19.67
C ALA A 122 7.42 0.62 -20.88
N THR A 123 7.25 0.04 -22.06
CA THR A 123 6.87 0.74 -23.30
C THR A 123 5.56 0.14 -23.81
N ALA A 124 4.50 0.24 -23.02
CA ALA A 124 3.15 -0.06 -23.48
C ALA A 124 2.39 1.25 -23.74
N THR A 125 2.68 1.88 -24.88
CA THR A 125 1.96 3.05 -25.38
C THR A 125 0.67 2.56 -26.08
N GLY A 126 -0.48 2.66 -25.40
CA GLY A 126 -1.78 2.32 -26.00
C GLY A 126 -2.95 2.37 -25.02
N GLY A 127 -4.17 2.59 -25.54
CA GLY A 127 -5.38 2.78 -24.71
C GLY A 127 -5.73 1.61 -23.77
N ARG A 128 -5.38 0.37 -24.14
CA ARG A 128 -5.55 -0.81 -23.28
C ARG A 128 -4.62 -0.81 -22.07
N ALA A 129 -3.43 -0.22 -22.17
CA ALA A 129 -2.49 -0.08 -21.06
C ALA A 129 -2.98 0.99 -20.07
N SER A 130 -3.51 2.11 -20.57
CA SER A 130 -4.11 3.17 -19.76
C SER A 130 -5.35 2.68 -19.01
N LEU A 131 -6.22 1.91 -19.65
CA LEU A 131 -7.40 1.33 -19.01
C LEU A 131 -7.01 0.35 -17.89
N ARG A 132 -6.02 -0.52 -18.13
CA ARG A 132 -5.51 -1.44 -17.11
C ARG A 132 -4.97 -0.66 -15.90
N LEU A 133 -4.19 0.40 -16.13
CA LEU A 133 -3.64 1.22 -15.06
C LEU A 133 -4.74 1.95 -14.26
N ALA A 134 -5.79 2.43 -14.93
CA ALA A 134 -6.94 3.04 -14.27
C ALA A 134 -7.71 2.02 -13.42
N VAL A 135 -8.01 0.83 -13.95
CA VAL A 135 -8.69 -0.25 -13.18
C VAL A 135 -7.86 -0.66 -11.96
N GLN A 136 -6.54 -0.78 -12.13
CA GLN A 136 -5.62 -1.05 -11.03
C GLN A 136 -5.61 0.08 -10.00
N GLY A 137 -5.60 1.33 -10.45
CA GLY A 137 -5.70 2.52 -9.61
C GLY A 137 -6.98 2.52 -8.78
N ALA A 138 -8.13 2.28 -9.42
CA ALA A 138 -9.43 2.19 -8.76
C ALA A 138 -9.50 1.03 -7.75
N ALA A 139 -9.01 -0.15 -8.11
CA ALA A 139 -8.98 -1.29 -7.19
C ALA A 139 -8.09 -1.02 -5.97
N VAL A 140 -6.87 -0.54 -6.20
CA VAL A 140 -5.94 -0.16 -5.12
C VAL A 140 -6.52 0.96 -4.26
N GLY A 141 -7.17 1.95 -4.88
CA GLY A 141 -7.90 3.02 -4.21
C GLY A 141 -9.00 2.47 -3.32
N LEU A 142 -9.85 1.59 -3.84
CA LEU A 142 -10.93 0.93 -3.09
C LEU A 142 -10.43 0.23 -1.84
N PHE A 143 -9.37 -0.57 -1.96
CA PHE A 143 -8.76 -1.23 -0.80
C PHE A 143 -8.09 -0.24 0.16
N THR A 144 -7.47 0.81 -0.37
CA THR A 144 -6.89 1.89 0.44
C THR A 144 -7.95 2.58 1.27
N GLY A 145 -9.11 2.89 0.68
CA GLY A 145 -10.24 3.49 1.37
C GLY A 145 -10.90 2.55 2.38
N LEU A 146 -11.09 1.28 2.02
CA LEU A 146 -11.70 0.28 2.91
C LEU A 146 -10.86 0.02 4.17
N VAL A 147 -9.56 -0.09 4.00
CA VAL A 147 -8.64 -0.53 5.05
C VAL A 147 -7.97 0.65 5.78
N GLY A 148 -7.97 1.84 5.15
CA GLY A 148 -7.37 3.10 5.60
C GLY A 148 -5.91 3.06 6.05
N ALA A 149 -5.17 2.04 5.63
CA ALA A 149 -3.72 1.99 5.75
C ALA A 149 -3.00 2.88 4.73
N GLY A 150 -3.68 3.88 4.14
CA GLY A 150 -3.10 4.88 3.23
C GLY A 150 -2.53 4.32 1.92
N GLY A 151 -2.71 3.04 1.62
CA GLY A 151 -2.43 2.47 0.30
C GLY A 151 -0.97 2.36 -0.09
N GLY A 152 -0.04 2.97 0.65
CA GLY A 152 1.35 3.06 0.23
C GLY A 152 2.01 1.72 -0.02
N PHE A 153 1.64 0.71 0.76
CA PHE A 153 2.13 -0.64 0.55
C PHE A 153 1.57 -1.34 -0.69
N LEU A 154 0.41 -0.93 -1.19
CA LEU A 154 -0.16 -1.45 -2.45
C LEU A 154 0.28 -0.63 -3.66
N ILE A 155 0.29 0.71 -3.52
CA ILE A 155 0.54 1.64 -4.60
C ILE A 155 2.00 1.54 -5.07
N VAL A 156 2.96 1.46 -4.14
CA VAL A 156 4.39 1.31 -4.48
C VAL A 156 4.65 0.08 -5.36
N PRO A 157 4.25 -1.16 -4.97
CA PRO A 157 4.45 -2.32 -5.82
C PRO A 157 3.57 -2.32 -7.07
N ALA A 158 2.35 -1.78 -7.03
CA ALA A 158 1.55 -1.63 -8.25
C ALA A 158 2.30 -0.77 -9.29
N LEU A 159 2.86 0.37 -8.87
CA LEU A 159 3.63 1.24 -9.75
C LEU A 159 4.97 0.63 -10.17
N ALA A 160 5.68 -0.05 -9.26
CA ALA A 160 6.96 -0.67 -9.57
C ALA A 160 6.81 -1.91 -10.48
N LEU A 161 5.81 -2.75 -10.24
CA LEU A 161 5.64 -4.04 -10.92
C LEU A 161 4.72 -3.97 -12.13
N TRP A 162 3.66 -3.15 -12.08
CA TRP A 162 2.66 -3.08 -13.16
C TRP A 162 2.91 -1.90 -14.10
N ALA A 163 3.27 -0.74 -13.56
CA ALA A 163 3.65 0.42 -14.37
C ALA A 163 5.14 0.42 -14.77
N GLY A 164 5.93 -0.54 -14.28
CA GLY A 164 7.35 -0.72 -14.63
C GLY A 164 8.24 0.45 -14.20
N LEU A 165 7.82 1.24 -13.22
CA LEU A 165 8.61 2.38 -12.74
C LEU A 165 9.82 1.90 -11.93
N PRO A 166 10.99 2.54 -12.07
CA PRO A 166 12.12 2.28 -11.19
C PRO A 166 11.72 2.61 -9.75
N MET A 167 12.25 1.87 -8.76
CA MET A 167 11.78 1.95 -7.37
C MET A 167 11.75 3.40 -6.81
N PRO A 168 12.78 4.25 -6.99
CA PRO A 168 12.71 5.65 -6.54
C PRO A 168 11.57 6.44 -7.17
N ALA A 169 11.25 6.17 -8.45
CA ALA A 169 10.15 6.81 -9.13
C ALA A 169 8.79 6.26 -8.73
N ALA A 170 8.69 4.94 -8.48
CA ALA A 170 7.49 4.31 -7.94
C ALA A 170 7.16 4.87 -6.55
N VAL A 171 8.16 5.00 -5.68
CA VAL A 171 8.06 5.63 -4.34
C VAL A 171 7.58 7.08 -4.47
N GLY A 172 8.27 7.91 -5.26
CA GLY A 172 7.88 9.32 -5.44
C GLY A 172 6.47 9.51 -6.01
N THR A 173 6.14 8.76 -7.05
CA THR A 173 4.82 8.79 -7.71
C THR A 173 3.73 8.27 -6.78
N SER A 174 4.03 7.24 -5.98
CA SER A 174 3.07 6.69 -5.01
C SER A 174 2.72 7.70 -3.92
N LEU A 175 3.66 8.51 -3.43
CA LEU A 175 3.40 9.50 -2.39
C LEU A 175 2.34 10.51 -2.81
N VAL A 176 2.35 10.96 -4.07
CA VAL A 176 1.32 11.84 -4.62
C VAL A 176 -0.05 11.15 -4.66
N VAL A 177 -0.08 9.90 -5.14
CA VAL A 177 -1.32 9.10 -5.19
C VAL A 177 -1.85 8.81 -3.79
N ILE A 178 -0.98 8.51 -2.83
CA ILE A 178 -1.32 8.23 -1.43
C ILE A 178 -2.01 9.45 -0.82
N VAL A 179 -1.47 10.66 -1.01
CA VAL A 179 -2.11 11.89 -0.52
C VAL A 179 -3.53 12.01 -1.05
N ALA A 180 -3.69 11.87 -2.38
CA ALA A 180 -4.99 11.99 -3.03
C ALA A 180 -5.99 10.92 -2.56
N ASN A 181 -5.59 9.66 -2.55
CA ASN A 181 -6.42 8.54 -2.13
C ASN A 181 -6.76 8.62 -0.63
N ALA A 182 -5.82 9.05 0.21
CA ALA A 182 -6.03 9.10 1.63
C ALA A 182 -7.03 10.21 2.02
N LEU A 183 -6.95 11.38 1.38
CA LEU A 183 -7.93 12.44 1.54
C LEU A 183 -9.32 12.01 1.01
N ALA A 184 -9.37 11.33 -0.13
CA ALA A 184 -10.62 10.80 -0.69
C ALA A 184 -11.25 9.72 0.20
N GLY A 185 -10.45 8.78 0.70
CA GLY A 185 -10.89 7.77 1.65
C GLY A 185 -11.38 8.38 2.96
N TYR A 186 -10.65 9.37 3.48
CA TYR A 186 -11.06 10.12 4.67
C TYR A 186 -12.41 10.81 4.47
N ALA A 187 -12.62 11.45 3.32
CA ALA A 187 -13.90 12.08 2.99
C ALA A 187 -15.07 11.07 2.99
N GLY A 188 -14.80 9.80 2.65
CA GLY A 188 -15.78 8.71 2.77
C GLY A 188 -16.14 8.37 4.23
N TYR A 189 -15.20 8.52 5.16
CA TYR A 189 -15.38 8.30 6.60
C TYR A 189 -15.89 9.51 7.37
N ALA A 190 -15.60 10.73 6.90
CA ALA A 190 -15.82 11.99 7.62
C ALA A 190 -17.28 12.21 8.04
N ALA A 191 -18.23 11.57 7.36
CA ALA A 191 -19.65 11.65 7.70
C ALA A 191 -20.07 10.74 8.88
N HIS A 192 -19.22 9.80 9.32
CA HIS A 192 -19.62 8.70 10.20
C HIS A 192 -18.67 8.45 11.38
N VAL A 193 -17.58 9.21 11.51
CA VAL A 193 -16.54 8.99 12.51
C VAL A 193 -16.04 10.32 13.09
N SER A 194 -16.02 10.42 14.41
CA SER A 194 -15.38 11.53 15.13
C SER A 194 -13.89 11.28 15.29
N ILE A 195 -13.09 12.34 15.15
CA ILE A 195 -11.62 12.24 15.11
C ILE A 195 -11.03 13.30 16.03
N ASP A 196 -10.10 12.85 16.87
CA ASP A 196 -9.29 13.74 17.68
C ASP A 196 -8.18 14.35 16.81
N LEU A 197 -8.44 15.57 16.30
CA LEU A 197 -7.50 16.31 15.47
C LEU A 197 -6.19 16.62 16.20
N ARG A 198 -6.20 16.73 17.53
CA ARG A 198 -4.98 16.99 18.31
C ARG A 198 -4.06 15.78 18.29
N LEU A 199 -4.62 14.58 18.49
CA LEU A 199 -3.88 13.33 18.37
C LEU A 199 -3.32 13.14 16.96
N VAL A 200 -4.17 13.31 15.94
CA VAL A 200 -3.77 13.23 14.52
C VAL A 200 -2.64 14.20 14.21
N ALA A 201 -2.78 15.47 14.59
CA ALA A 201 -1.76 16.49 14.33
C ALA A 201 -0.43 16.15 15.03
N THR A 202 -0.49 15.68 16.28
CA THR A 202 0.72 15.30 17.04
C THR A 202 1.46 14.17 16.34
N ILE A 203 0.75 13.10 15.98
CA ILE A 203 1.34 11.95 15.29
C ILE A 203 1.84 12.36 13.89
N ALA A 204 1.08 13.19 13.17
CA ALA A 204 1.47 13.67 11.84
C ALA A 204 2.77 14.49 11.89
N VAL A 205 2.92 15.42 12.83
CA VAL A 205 4.15 16.22 12.98
C VAL A 205 5.35 15.32 13.30
N THR A 206 5.18 14.35 14.21
CA THR A 206 6.25 13.40 14.56
C THR A 206 6.61 12.50 13.37
N ALA A 207 5.61 12.02 12.62
CA ALA A 207 5.82 11.21 11.42
C ALA A 207 6.49 12.00 10.30
N ILE A 208 6.11 13.27 10.10
CA ILE A 208 6.76 14.19 9.16
C ILE A 208 8.24 14.36 9.55
N ALA A 209 8.55 14.62 10.82
CA ALA A 209 9.92 14.74 11.28
C ALA A 209 10.74 13.47 11.00
N GLY A 210 10.19 12.29 11.29
CA GLY A 210 10.81 11.00 10.98
C GLY A 210 10.98 10.76 9.47
N SER A 211 10.05 11.24 8.63
CA SER A 211 10.11 11.02 7.18
C SER A 211 11.30 11.71 6.52
N PHE A 212 11.73 12.87 7.05
CA PHE A 212 12.96 13.53 6.61
C PHE A 212 14.21 12.67 6.84
N ALA A 213 14.28 11.92 7.94
CA ALA A 213 15.39 11.01 8.23
C ALA A 213 15.32 9.76 7.34
N GLY A 214 14.12 9.16 7.23
CA GLY A 214 13.88 8.00 6.38
C GLY A 214 14.20 8.25 4.91
N ALA A 215 13.76 9.38 4.37
CA ALA A 215 13.98 9.75 2.97
C ALA A 215 15.47 9.93 2.65
N ARG A 216 16.23 10.56 3.56
CA ARG A 216 17.69 10.68 3.42
C ARG A 216 18.40 9.33 3.46
N LEU A 217 17.93 8.40 4.30
CA LEU A 217 18.49 7.06 4.36
C LEU A 217 18.19 6.26 3.09
N ALA A 218 16.98 6.39 2.54
CA ALA A 218 16.58 5.68 1.31
C ALA A 218 17.43 6.09 0.09
N GLN A 219 17.88 7.34 0.02
CA GLN A 219 18.77 7.80 -1.05
C GLN A 219 20.15 7.12 -1.06
N ARG A 220 20.56 6.54 0.07
CA ARG A 220 21.87 5.88 0.21
C ARG A 220 21.81 4.37 -0.01
N VAL A 221 20.63 3.81 -0.27
CA VAL A 221 20.41 2.37 -0.39
C VAL A 221 20.05 2.03 -1.83
N ASP A 222 20.70 1.01 -2.38
CA ASP A 222 20.42 0.58 -3.75
C ASP A 222 18.96 0.11 -3.93
N PRO A 223 18.33 0.37 -5.09
CA PRO A 223 16.92 0.05 -5.33
C PRO A 223 16.54 -1.42 -5.07
N ALA A 224 17.45 -2.36 -5.33
CA ALA A 224 17.21 -3.79 -5.08
C ALA A 224 17.14 -4.12 -3.58
N SER A 225 18.03 -3.52 -2.79
CA SER A 225 18.05 -3.65 -1.32
C SER A 225 16.83 -2.98 -0.70
N LEU A 226 16.43 -1.82 -1.22
CA LEU A 226 15.22 -1.12 -0.77
C LEU A 226 13.95 -1.95 -1.00
N ARG A 227 13.85 -2.60 -2.17
CA ARG A 227 12.75 -3.53 -2.50
C ARG A 227 12.69 -4.71 -1.53
N LYS A 228 13.84 -5.34 -1.23
CA LYS A 228 13.92 -6.48 -0.30
C LYS A 228 13.59 -6.07 1.13
N ALA A 229 14.16 -4.95 1.59
CA ALA A 229 13.90 -4.39 2.92
C ALA A 229 12.40 -4.08 3.10
N PHE A 230 11.77 -3.49 2.08
CA PHE A 230 10.33 -3.23 2.10
C PHE A 230 9.53 -4.53 2.18
N ALA A 231 9.83 -5.52 1.32
CA ALA A 231 9.11 -6.80 1.32
C ALA A 231 9.22 -7.52 2.67
N GLY A 232 10.42 -7.54 3.27
CA GLY A 232 10.66 -8.11 4.59
C GLY A 232 9.90 -7.36 5.70
N PHE A 233 9.88 -6.03 5.64
CA PHE A 233 9.13 -5.20 6.58
C PHE A 233 7.61 -5.44 6.51
N VAL A 234 7.03 -5.47 5.30
CA VAL A 234 5.61 -5.78 5.12
C VAL A 234 5.29 -7.19 5.62
N LEU A 235 6.15 -8.17 5.36
CA LEU A 235 5.97 -9.54 5.82
C LEU A 235 5.99 -9.64 7.35
N ALA A 236 6.93 -8.97 8.00
CA ALA A 236 7.02 -8.93 9.46
C ALA A 236 5.76 -8.31 10.09
N MET A 237 5.23 -7.24 9.49
CA MET A 237 3.99 -6.62 9.94
C MET A 237 2.75 -7.45 9.69
N ALA A 238 2.68 -8.11 8.53
CA ALA A 238 1.62 -9.06 8.26
C ALA A 238 1.58 -10.16 9.34
N ALA A 239 2.74 -10.76 9.66
CA ALA A 239 2.86 -11.78 10.69
C ALA A 239 2.49 -11.26 12.09
N PHE A 240 2.95 -10.06 12.46
CA PHE A 240 2.62 -9.45 13.75
C PHE A 240 1.12 -9.22 13.92
N VAL A 241 0.45 -8.64 12.92
CA VAL A 241 -1.01 -8.44 12.96
C VAL A 241 -1.73 -9.79 13.01
N LEU A 242 -1.25 -10.79 12.26
CA LEU A 242 -1.80 -12.15 12.23
C LEU A 242 -1.76 -12.85 13.59
N VAL A 243 -0.65 -12.72 14.30
CA VAL A 243 -0.43 -13.32 15.64
C VAL A 243 -1.22 -12.57 16.71
N ARG A 244 -1.39 -11.25 16.57
CA ARG A 244 -2.10 -10.47 17.59
C ARG A 244 -3.62 -10.62 17.51
N GLU A 245 -4.15 -10.76 16.29
CA GLU A 245 -5.59 -10.85 16.04
C GLU A 245 -6.11 -12.28 15.86
N THR A 246 -5.25 -13.29 15.98
CA THR A 246 -5.65 -14.70 15.88
C THR A 246 -6.79 -15.07 16.85
N PRO A 247 -6.80 -14.64 18.13
CA PRO A 247 -7.91 -14.93 19.04
C PRO A 247 -9.23 -14.29 18.58
N THR A 248 -9.18 -13.02 18.17
CA THR A 248 -10.32 -12.25 17.67
C THR A 248 -10.90 -12.83 16.39
N TRP A 249 -10.07 -13.35 15.50
CA TRP A 249 -10.51 -13.99 14.26
C TRP A 249 -11.04 -15.40 14.45
N ILE A 250 -10.51 -16.15 15.41
CA ILE A 250 -11.06 -17.46 15.76
C ILE A 250 -12.46 -17.28 16.36
N ASP A 251 -12.67 -16.27 17.20
CA ASP A 251 -13.99 -15.96 17.77
C ASP A 251 -14.94 -15.33 16.73
N ALA A 252 -14.42 -14.48 15.84
CA ALA A 252 -15.18 -13.99 14.68
C ALA A 252 -15.52 -15.12 13.71
N ALA A 253 -14.63 -16.07 13.44
CA ALA A 253 -14.91 -17.22 12.57
C ALA A 253 -15.91 -18.21 13.22
N ARG A 254 -15.90 -18.32 14.55
CA ARG A 254 -16.88 -19.10 15.33
C ARG A 254 -18.27 -18.44 15.33
N THR A 255 -18.35 -17.11 15.32
CA THR A 255 -19.61 -16.35 15.30
C THR A 255 -20.11 -15.98 13.89
N ALA A 256 -19.21 -15.91 12.92
CA ALA A 256 -19.45 -15.63 11.49
C ALA A 256 -19.58 -16.91 10.64
N LEU A 257 -20.02 -18.03 11.24
CA LEU A 257 -20.78 -19.01 10.48
C LEU A 257 -21.93 -18.25 9.78
N PRO A 258 -21.89 -18.11 8.44
CA PRO A 258 -22.39 -16.94 7.76
C PRO A 258 -23.91 -17.00 7.58
N ARG A 259 -24.62 -15.97 8.08
CA ARG A 259 -26.06 -15.80 7.82
C ARG A 259 -26.38 -14.98 6.56
N SER A 260 -25.41 -14.31 5.93
CA SER A 260 -25.66 -13.52 4.71
C SER A 260 -24.64 -13.77 3.59
N GLY A 261 -25.12 -14.25 2.44
CA GLY A 261 -24.30 -14.62 1.28
C GLY A 261 -23.49 -13.47 0.64
N GLY A 262 -23.83 -12.21 0.91
CA GLY A 262 -23.13 -11.04 0.33
C GLY A 262 -21.70 -10.84 0.84
N GLN A 263 -21.43 -11.14 2.11
CA GLN A 263 -20.08 -11.00 2.70
C GLN A 263 -19.13 -12.09 2.20
N LEU A 264 -19.64 -13.32 2.03
CA LEU A 264 -18.91 -14.42 1.40
C LEU A 264 -18.57 -14.10 -0.05
N ALA A 265 -19.53 -13.56 -0.81
CA ALA A 265 -19.30 -13.15 -2.19
C ALA A 265 -18.22 -12.07 -2.28
N PHE A 266 -18.21 -11.08 -1.37
CA PHE A 266 -17.19 -10.03 -1.35
C PHE A 266 -15.80 -10.57 -1.04
N VAL A 267 -15.65 -11.39 0.02
CA VAL A 267 -14.35 -11.99 0.39
C VAL A 267 -13.85 -12.91 -0.73
N LEU A 268 -14.71 -13.75 -1.29
CA LEU A 268 -14.37 -14.62 -2.41
C LEU A 268 -14.00 -13.83 -3.66
N LEU A 269 -14.64 -12.68 -3.92
CA LEU A 269 -14.34 -11.83 -5.07
C LEU A 269 -13.00 -11.11 -4.91
N VAL A 270 -12.64 -10.67 -3.70
CA VAL A 270 -11.32 -10.11 -3.39
C VAL A 270 -10.22 -11.17 -3.55
N LEU A 271 -10.46 -12.39 -3.03
CA LEU A 271 -9.54 -13.52 -3.20
C LEU A 271 -9.41 -13.93 -4.68
N ALA A 272 -10.54 -13.99 -5.40
CA ALA A 272 -10.57 -14.34 -6.81
C ALA A 272 -9.89 -13.28 -7.68
N ALA A 273 -10.04 -11.99 -7.39
CA ALA A 273 -9.34 -10.91 -8.07
C ALA A 273 -7.82 -10.99 -7.84
N GLY A 274 -7.39 -11.31 -6.62
CA GLY A 274 -5.98 -11.56 -6.29
C GLY A 274 -5.40 -12.78 -7.02
N VAL A 275 -6.16 -13.88 -7.11
CA VAL A 275 -5.75 -15.10 -7.82
C VAL A 275 -5.78 -14.92 -9.33
N ALA A 276 -6.77 -14.20 -9.89
CA ALA A 276 -6.88 -13.91 -11.31
C ALA A 276 -5.74 -13.00 -11.80
N ALA A 277 -5.39 -11.97 -11.02
CA ALA A 277 -4.19 -11.17 -11.25
C ALA A 277 -2.90 -12.02 -11.20
N GLY A 278 -2.89 -13.08 -10.39
CA GLY A 278 -1.83 -14.09 -10.36
C GLY A 278 -1.80 -15.02 -11.59
N ARG A 279 -2.96 -15.48 -12.07
CA ARG A 279 -3.07 -16.42 -13.21
C ARG A 279 -2.85 -15.77 -14.56
N ALA A 280 -3.28 -14.53 -14.77
CA ALA A 280 -3.01 -13.78 -16.00
C ALA A 280 -1.50 -13.57 -16.24
N SER A 281 -0.66 -13.78 -15.22
CA SER A 281 0.79 -13.74 -15.33
C SER A 281 1.47 -15.09 -15.65
N ARG A 282 0.70 -16.18 -15.77
CA ARG A 282 1.21 -17.51 -16.19
C ARG A 282 1.08 -17.77 -17.70
N GLY A 283 0.14 -17.12 -18.39
CA GLY A 283 -0.18 -17.42 -19.81
C GLY A 283 0.74 -16.80 -20.87
N GLY A 284 1.88 -16.22 -20.50
CA GLY A 284 2.80 -15.53 -21.41
C GLY A 284 4.21 -16.11 -21.44
N ALA A 285 4.42 -17.33 -20.94
CA ALA A 285 5.68 -18.04 -21.09
C ALA A 285 5.85 -18.45 -22.57
N ALA A 286 6.42 -17.56 -23.38
CA ALA A 286 7.02 -17.94 -24.65
C ALA A 286 8.21 -18.85 -24.38
N GLU A 287 8.32 -19.91 -25.18
CA GLU A 287 9.23 -21.05 -25.05
C GLU A 287 10.72 -20.67 -24.93
N PRO A 288 11.57 -21.55 -24.35
CA PRO A 288 12.98 -21.28 -24.20
C PRO A 288 13.66 -21.30 -25.57
N PHE A 289 14.19 -20.16 -26.00
CA PHE A 289 15.10 -20.12 -27.14
C PHE A 289 16.36 -20.92 -26.76
N ALA A 290 16.62 -21.97 -27.53
CA ALA A 290 17.84 -22.76 -27.49
C ALA A 290 19.06 -21.87 -27.75
N GLU A 291 20.09 -22.03 -26.92
CA GLU A 291 21.39 -21.42 -27.10
C GLU A 291 22.04 -21.97 -28.38
N THR A 292 22.30 -21.11 -29.37
CA THR A 292 23.27 -21.41 -30.43
C THR A 292 24.66 -21.02 -29.91
N PRO A 293 25.66 -21.93 -29.93
CA PRO A 293 27.03 -21.61 -29.50
C PRO A 293 27.67 -20.60 -30.46
N TYR A 294 28.17 -19.49 -29.92
CA TYR A 294 29.11 -18.63 -30.62
C TYR A 294 30.46 -19.36 -30.69
N GLU A 295 30.85 -19.79 -31.89
CA GLU A 295 32.25 -20.16 -32.15
C GLU A 295 33.17 -18.95 -31.92
N GLN A 296 34.12 -19.14 -31.01
CA GLN A 296 35.36 -18.40 -30.92
C GLN A 296 36.32 -18.92 -31.99
N GLY A 297 37.02 -18.03 -32.70
CA GLY A 297 38.17 -18.45 -33.52
C GLY A 297 38.67 -17.38 -34.48
N ALA A 298 39.52 -16.48 -33.98
CA ALA A 298 40.40 -15.66 -34.81
C ALA A 298 41.43 -16.53 -35.55
N GLY A 299 41.84 -16.13 -36.75
CA GLY A 299 43.06 -16.69 -37.37
C GLY A 299 43.21 -16.45 -38.87
N ILE A 300 43.99 -15.40 -39.19
CA ILE A 300 44.80 -15.14 -40.40
C ILE A 300 44.04 -14.76 -41.68
#